data_AF-A0A523AY35-F1
#
_entry.id   AF-A0A523AY35-F1
#
_cell.length_a   1.000
_cell.length_b   1.000
_cell.length_c   1.000
_cell.angle_alpha   90.00
_cell.angle_beta   90.00
_cell.angle_gamma   90.00
#
_symmetry.space_group_name_H-M   'P 1'
#
loop_
_entity.id
_entity.type
_entity.pdbx_description
1 polymer ?
#
loop_
_entity_poly.entity_id
_entity_poly.type
_entity_poly.pdbx_seq_one_letter_code
_entity_poly.pdbx_strand_id
1 'polypeptide(L)'
;MMEFEQLKDKILTLFREDQEFRYAIAGLLGWEEILRRLDRHEEELSRLGTEMTKLRQDMMEGFQLVHRQLSALGARWGLMSERAFREGLRGLLERELGLRVEKWARMDR
;
A
#
# COMPACT_ATOMS: atom_id res chain seq x y z
N MET A 1 0.17 21.70 -56.60
CA MET A 1 0.49 21.86 -55.17
C MET A 1 -0.70 22.58 -54.55
N MET A 2 -1.37 22.03 -53.54
CA MET A 2 -2.44 22.78 -52.85
C MET A 2 -1.80 23.88 -52.00
N GLU A 3 -2.45 25.04 -51.94
CA GLU A 3 -2.02 26.13 -51.06
C GLU A 3 -2.29 25.76 -49.59
N PHE A 4 -1.48 26.27 -48.66
CA PHE A 4 -1.56 25.92 -47.23
C PHE A 4 -2.94 26.20 -46.62
N GLU A 5 -3.56 27.31 -47.01
CA GLU A 5 -4.89 27.71 -46.51
C GLU A 5 -5.99 26.76 -47.00
N GLN A 6 -5.89 26.27 -48.24
CA GLN A 6 -6.80 25.27 -48.78
C GLN A 6 -6.67 23.92 -48.07
N LEU A 7 -5.45 23.53 -47.69
CA LEU A 7 -5.22 22.30 -46.93
C LEU A 7 -5.83 22.39 -45.53
N LYS A 8 -5.64 23.52 -44.86
CA LYS A 8 -6.14 23.78 -43.50
C LYS A 8 -7.66 23.74 -43.46
N ASP A 9 -8.33 24.39 -44.42
CA ASP A 9 -9.78 24.33 -44.56
C ASP A 9 -10.27 22.90 -44.78
N LYS A 10 -9.59 22.15 -45.64
CA LYS A 10 -9.95 20.75 -45.93
C LYS A 10 -9.82 19.84 -44.71
N ILE A 11 -8.76 20.02 -43.91
CA ILE A 11 -8.58 19.32 -42.63
C ILE A 11 -9.71 19.68 -41.65
N LEU A 12 -10.09 20.95 -41.54
CA LEU A 12 -11.17 21.40 -40.67
C LEU A 12 -12.55 20.90 -41.10
N THR A 13 -12.77 20.76 -42.40
CA THR A 13 -13.97 20.13 -42.96
C THR A 13 -14.03 18.65 -42.62
N LEU A 14 -12.94 17.90 -42.84
CA LEU A 14 -12.85 16.49 -42.45
C LEU A 14 -13.09 16.31 -40.94
N PHE A 15 -12.57 17.22 -40.11
CA PHE A 15 -12.82 17.18 -38.67
C PHE A 15 -14.30 17.40 -38.31
N ARG A 16 -15.09 18.10 -39.13
CA ARG A 16 -16.53 18.34 -38.89
C ARG A 16 -17.43 17.29 -39.50
N GLU A 17 -17.06 16.74 -40.65
CA GLU A 17 -17.93 15.88 -41.44
C GLU A 17 -17.59 14.39 -41.26
N ASP A 18 -16.33 14.05 -41.01
CA ASP A 18 -15.86 12.66 -40.92
C ASP A 18 -15.61 12.22 -39.47
N GLN A 19 -16.35 11.21 -39.03
CA GLN A 19 -16.27 10.66 -37.67
C GLN A 19 -15.06 9.74 -37.46
N GLU A 20 -14.70 8.92 -38.46
CA GLU A 20 -13.54 8.02 -38.36
C GLU A 20 -12.25 8.83 -38.31
N PHE A 21 -12.14 9.86 -39.14
CA PHE A 21 -10.99 10.77 -39.14
C PHE A 21 -10.84 11.48 -37.78
N ARG A 22 -11.93 12.00 -37.20
CA ARG A 22 -11.91 12.60 -35.86
C ARG A 22 -11.39 11.64 -34.79
N TYR A 23 -11.91 10.41 -34.77
CA TYR A 23 -11.49 9.44 -33.77
C TYR A 23 -10.06 8.96 -33.97
N ALA A 24 -9.59 8.85 -35.21
CA ALA A 24 -8.19 8.54 -35.50
C ALA A 24 -7.25 9.62 -34.96
N ILE A 25 -7.56 10.91 -35.19
CA ILE A 25 -6.74 12.02 -34.68
C ILE A 25 -6.85 12.15 -33.16
N ALA A 26 -8.05 12.01 -32.58
CA ALA A 26 -8.23 12.01 -31.14
C ALA A 26 -7.51 10.83 -30.47
N GLY A 27 -7.47 9.67 -31.13
CA GLY A 27 -6.67 8.52 -30.72
C GLY A 27 -5.18 8.83 -30.77
N LEU A 28 -4.67 9.32 -31.90
CA LEU A 28 -3.25 9.66 -32.06
C LEU A 28 -2.76 10.69 -31.03
N LEU A 29 -3.52 11.79 -30.85
CA LEU A 29 -3.20 12.83 -29.87
C LEU A 29 -3.41 12.34 -28.43
N GLY A 30 -4.47 11.56 -28.20
CA GLY A 30 -4.81 11.02 -26.90
C GLY A 30 -3.81 9.97 -26.42
N TRP A 31 -3.26 9.16 -27.32
CA TRP A 31 -2.26 8.13 -26.99
C TRP A 31 -0.96 8.74 -26.49
N GLU A 32 -0.50 9.83 -27.11
CA GLU A 32 0.69 10.54 -26.64
C GLU A 32 0.50 11.08 -25.21
N GLU A 33 -0.65 11.70 -24.93
CA GLU A 33 -0.99 12.19 -23.59
C GLU A 33 -1.12 11.05 -22.56
N ILE A 34 -1.72 9.92 -22.95
CA ILE A 34 -1.86 8.73 -22.10
C ILE A 34 -0.49 8.15 -21.77
N LEU A 35 0.40 7.99 -22.74
CA LEU A 35 1.77 7.49 -22.52
C LEU A 35 2.53 8.42 -21.57
N ARG A 36 2.46 9.73 -21.79
CA ARG A 36 3.12 10.72 -20.91
C ARG A 36 2.57 10.72 -19.48
N ARG A 37 1.30 10.36 -19.28
CA ARG A 37 0.72 10.17 -17.93
C ARG A 37 1.19 8.87 -17.30
N LEU A 38 1.26 7.79 -18.08
CA LEU A 38 1.74 6.49 -17.61
C LEU A 38 3.20 6.58 -17.18
N ASP A 39 4.07 7.25 -17.93
CA ASP A 39 5.48 7.44 -17.56
C ASP A 39 5.61 8.17 -16.22
N ARG A 40 4.82 9.23 -16.01
CA ARG A 40 4.79 9.95 -14.72
C ARG A 40 4.28 9.09 -13.58
N HIS A 41 3.24 8.30 -13.80
CA HIS A 41 2.73 7.38 -12.78
C HIS A 41 3.74 6.27 -12.46
N GLU A 42 4.49 5.79 -13.44
CA GLU A 42 5.56 4.80 -13.22
C GLU A 42 6.65 5.37 -12.32
N GLU A 43 7.07 6.62 -12.55
CA GLU A 43 8.02 7.32 -11.67
C GLU A 43 7.50 7.46 -10.24
N GLU A 44 6.22 7.86 -10.07
CA GLU A 44 5.59 8.00 -8.76
C GLU A 44 5.48 6.65 -8.03
N LEU A 45 5.07 5.60 -8.74
CA LEU A 45 4.99 4.24 -8.19
C LEU A 45 6.37 3.72 -7.78
N SER A 46 7.41 4.01 -8.56
CA SER A 46 8.79 3.64 -8.23
C SER A 46 9.29 4.35 -6.96
N ARG A 47 8.99 5.65 -6.82
CA ARG A 47 9.30 6.42 -5.60
C ARG A 47 8.56 5.85 -4.39
N LEU A 48 7.25 5.63 -4.52
CA LEU A 48 6.44 5.03 -3.46
C LEU A 48 6.95 3.64 -3.05
N GLY A 49 7.34 2.80 -4.01
CA GLY A 49 7.91 1.48 -3.72
C GLY A 49 9.21 1.56 -2.92
N THR A 50 10.05 2.54 -3.23
CA THR A 50 11.30 2.80 -2.50
C THR A 50 11.02 3.27 -1.07
N GLU A 51 10.09 4.21 -0.90
CA GLU A 51 9.67 4.71 0.42
C GLU A 51 9.04 3.60 1.28
N MET A 52 8.20 2.75 0.69
CA MET A 52 7.58 1.60 1.37
C MET A 52 8.63 0.60 1.87
N THR A 53 9.68 0.37 1.07
CA THR A 53 10.79 -0.51 1.44
C THR A 53 11.57 0.07 2.62
N LYS A 54 11.87 1.38 2.57
CA LYS A 54 12.54 2.07 3.68
C LYS A 54 11.69 2.06 4.95
N LEU A 55 10.40 2.38 4.85
CA LEU A 55 9.48 2.34 5.99
C LEU A 55 9.41 0.94 6.62
N ARG A 56 9.36 -0.11 5.79
CA ARG A 56 9.37 -1.49 6.29
C ARG A 56 10.66 -1.80 7.06
N GLN A 57 11.80 -1.34 6.56
CA GLN A 57 13.09 -1.50 7.24
C GLN A 57 13.10 -0.76 8.58
N ASP A 58 12.72 0.51 8.61
CA ASP A 58 12.66 1.34 9.81
C ASP A 58 11.70 0.73 10.86
N MET A 59 10.55 0.22 10.42
CA MET A 59 9.61 -0.50 11.30
C MET A 59 10.21 -1.77 11.86
N MET A 60 10.92 -2.57 11.05
CA MET A 60 11.53 -3.81 11.51
C MET A 60 12.61 -3.54 12.57
N GLU A 61 13.44 -2.51 12.38
CA GLU A 61 14.42 -2.06 13.37
C GLU A 61 13.75 -1.54 14.65
N GLY A 62 12.67 -0.75 14.51
CA GLY A 62 11.86 -0.28 15.63
C GLY A 62 11.27 -1.44 16.44
N PHE A 63 10.69 -2.44 15.78
CA PHE A 63 10.15 -3.63 16.44
C PHE A 63 11.23 -4.45 17.14
N GLN A 64 12.43 -4.57 16.56
CA GLN A 64 13.55 -5.24 17.24
C GLN A 64 13.97 -4.51 18.51
N LEU A 65 13.93 -3.17 18.53
CA LEU A 65 14.20 -2.39 19.74
C LEU A 65 13.13 -2.64 20.81
N VAL A 66 11.86 -2.56 20.42
CA VAL A 66 10.73 -2.84 21.32
C VAL A 66 10.80 -4.27 21.87
N HIS A 67 11.08 -5.26 21.02
CA HIS A 67 11.25 -6.65 21.44
C HIS A 67 12.38 -6.78 22.47
N ARG A 68 13.53 -6.13 22.27
CA ARG A 68 14.64 -6.16 23.23
C ARG A 68 14.25 -5.56 24.58
N GLN A 69 13.54 -4.43 24.58
CA GLN A 69 13.06 -3.80 25.81
C GLN A 69 12.04 -4.68 26.53
N LEU A 70 11.06 -5.22 25.81
CA LEU A 70 10.07 -6.14 26.37
C LEU A 70 10.70 -7.42 26.88
N SER A 71 11.72 -7.95 26.19
CA SER A 71 12.47 -9.12 26.64
C SER A 71 13.23 -8.84 27.94
N ALA A 72 13.86 -7.67 28.05
CA ALA A 72 14.57 -7.25 29.26
C ALA A 72 13.61 -7.03 30.44
N LEU A 73 12.47 -6.35 30.20
CA LEU A 73 11.42 -6.16 31.21
C LEU A 73 10.76 -7.51 31.59
N GLY A 74 10.50 -8.36 30.62
CA GLY A 74 9.93 -9.69 30.80
C GLY A 74 10.86 -10.62 31.57
N ALA A 75 12.17 -10.56 31.32
CA ALA A 75 13.17 -11.27 32.12
C ALA A 75 13.23 -10.72 33.55
N ARG A 76 13.14 -9.40 33.73
CA ARG A 76 13.16 -8.74 35.05
C ARG A 76 11.92 -9.05 35.88
N TRP A 77 10.74 -9.09 35.26
CA TRP A 77 9.46 -9.27 35.96
C TRP A 77 8.96 -10.72 35.92
N GLY A 78 9.72 -11.65 35.32
CA GLY A 78 9.32 -13.04 35.16
C GLY A 78 8.13 -13.23 34.22
N LEU A 79 7.85 -12.28 33.33
CA LEU A 79 6.74 -12.34 32.36
C LEU A 79 6.90 -13.49 31.35
N MET A 80 8.15 -13.92 31.13
CA MET A 80 8.48 -15.13 30.34
C MET A 80 8.23 -16.44 31.11
N SER A 81 7.76 -16.37 32.36
CA SER A 81 7.27 -17.54 33.09
C SER A 81 5.82 -17.82 32.70
N GLU A 82 5.51 -19.09 32.45
CA GLU A 82 4.15 -19.56 32.18
C GLU A 82 3.15 -19.06 33.24
N ARG A 83 3.61 -18.87 34.48
CA ARG A 83 2.83 -18.34 35.60
C ARG A 83 2.39 -16.90 35.39
N ALA A 84 3.30 -16.01 35.03
CA ALA A 84 2.99 -14.60 34.79
C ALA A 84 2.09 -14.41 33.56
N PHE A 85 2.30 -15.23 32.52
CA PHE A 85 1.42 -15.28 31.36
C PHE A 85 -0.01 -15.73 31.75
N ARG A 86 -0.14 -16.80 32.54
CA ARG A 86 -1.44 -17.30 33.03
C ARG A 86 -2.15 -16.27 33.91
N GLU A 87 -1.42 -15.57 34.77
CA GLU A 87 -2.00 -14.52 35.62
C GLU A 87 -2.44 -13.29 34.81
N GLY A 88 -1.64 -12.87 33.82
CA GLY A 88 -2.02 -11.79 32.91
C GLY A 88 -3.25 -12.14 32.06
N LEU A 89 -3.28 -13.35 31.49
CA LEU A 89 -4.40 -13.81 30.67
C LEU A 89 -5.68 -14.02 31.50
N ARG A 90 -5.58 -14.54 32.72
CA ARG A 90 -6.71 -14.58 33.67
C ARG A 90 -7.25 -13.18 33.93
N GLY A 91 -6.37 -12.20 34.16
CA GLY A 91 -6.76 -10.80 34.38
C GLY A 91 -7.55 -10.22 33.20
N LEU A 92 -7.11 -10.47 31.97
CA LEU A 92 -7.81 -10.05 30.76
C LEU A 92 -9.20 -10.70 30.64
N LEU A 93 -9.26 -12.03 30.81
CA LEU A 93 -10.50 -12.81 30.64
C LEU A 93 -11.56 -12.44 31.70
N GLU A 94 -11.15 -12.22 32.95
CA GLU A 94 -12.07 -11.90 34.05
C GLU A 94 -12.51 -10.43 34.03
N ARG A 95 -11.60 -9.49 33.71
CA ARG A 95 -11.91 -8.05 33.77
C ARG A 95 -12.54 -7.50 32.50
N GLU A 96 -12.02 -7.88 31.34
CA GLU A 96 -12.48 -7.32 30.06
C GLU A 96 -13.62 -8.16 29.45
N LEU A 97 -13.61 -9.47 29.66
CA LEU A 97 -14.56 -10.40 29.04
C LEU A 97 -15.55 -11.02 30.03
N GLY A 98 -15.39 -10.78 31.34
CA GLY A 98 -16.29 -11.28 32.39
C GLY A 98 -16.30 -12.80 32.58
N LEU A 99 -15.30 -13.50 32.05
CA LEU A 99 -15.19 -14.96 32.06
C LEU A 99 -14.31 -15.44 33.21
N ARG A 100 -14.70 -16.51 33.92
CA ARG A 100 -13.92 -17.07 35.05
C ARG A 100 -12.99 -18.20 34.60
N VAL A 101 -11.71 -18.14 34.98
CA VAL A 101 -10.74 -19.18 34.62
C VAL A 101 -10.62 -20.23 35.74
N GLU A 102 -11.27 -21.38 35.57
CA GLU A 102 -11.30 -22.45 36.59
C GLU A 102 -10.03 -23.33 36.59
N LYS A 103 -9.60 -23.82 35.43
CA LYS A 103 -8.43 -24.71 35.33
C LYS A 103 -7.62 -24.46 34.07
N TRP A 104 -6.33 -24.74 34.15
CA TRP A 104 -5.42 -24.72 33.01
C TRP A 104 -5.17 -26.15 32.54
N ALA A 105 -5.38 -26.42 31.26
CA ALA A 105 -5.01 -27.69 30.64
C ALA A 105 -3.74 -27.50 29.81
N ARG A 106 -2.73 -28.33 30.06
CA ARG A 106 -1.53 -28.41 29.21
C ARG A 106 -1.70 -29.62 28.30
N MET A 107 -1.54 -29.42 26.99
CA MET A 107 -1.54 -30.50 26.02
C MET A 107 -0.17 -30.49 25.35
N ASP A 108 0.68 -31.43 25.74
CA ASP A 108 1.94 -31.67 25.05
C ASP A 108 1.64 -32.60 23.85
N ARG A 109 2.20 -32.29 22.68
CA ARG A 109 1.97 -33.02 21.42
C ARG A 109 3.17 -33.89 21.09
#